data_AF-A0A1H7UKV2-F1
#
_entry.id   AF-A0A1H7UKV2-F1
#
_cell.length_a   1.000
_cell.length_b   1.000
_cell.length_c   1.000
_cell.angle_alpha   90.00
_cell.angle_beta   90.00
_cell.angle_gamma   90.00
#
_symmetry.space_group_name_H-M   'P 1'
#
loop_
_entity.id
_entity.type
_entity.pdbx_description
1 polymer ?
#
loop_
_entity_poly.entity_id
_entity_poly.type
_entity_poly.pdbx_seq_one_letter_code
_entity_poly.pdbx_strand_id
1 'polypeptide(L)'
;MDLRFIAVVIGISLVVAFIAYFIVEKTGVSRKALYILFGSLFVITLITLAVSYMIGGWTGLGLGVWSIYIGAPSLTTLILLKMTENS
;
A
#
# COMPACT_ATOMS: atom_id res chain seq x y z
N MET A 1 7.84 1.64 17.44
CA MET A 1 8.02 0.84 16.21
C MET A 1 9.51 0.88 15.88
N ASP A 2 10.15 -0.28 15.75
CA ASP A 2 11.61 -0.35 15.60
C ASP A 2 12.07 0.10 14.20
N LEU A 3 13.28 0.69 14.12
CA LEU A 3 13.92 1.08 12.85
C LEU A 3 13.98 -0.06 11.82
N ARG A 4 14.15 -1.30 12.29
CA ARG A 4 14.15 -2.50 11.44
C ARG A 4 12.79 -2.71 10.76
N PHE A 5 11.70 -2.47 11.49
CA PHE A 5 10.35 -2.59 10.95
C PHE A 5 10.11 -1.56 9.84
N ILE A 6 10.51 -0.31 10.08
CA ILE A 6 10.36 0.78 9.11
C ILE A 6 11.13 0.45 7.82
N ALA A 7 12.38 -0.03 7.95
CA ALA A 7 13.19 -0.42 6.81
C ALA A 7 12.56 -1.55 5.98
N VAL A 8 11.97 -2.56 6.64
CA VAL A 8 11.26 -3.65 5.96
C VAL A 8 10.04 -3.14 5.20
N VAL A 9 9.22 -2.28 5.81
CA VAL A 9 8.05 -1.70 5.14
C VAL A 9 8.47 -0.88 3.92
N ILE A 10 9.50 -0.05 4.05
CA ILE A 10 10.05 0.72 2.91
C ILE A 10 10.50 -0.22 1.79
N GLY A 11 11.25 -1.27 2.12
CA GLY A 11 11.72 -2.26 1.15
C GLY A 11 10.56 -2.93 0.40
N ILE A 12 9.55 -3.41 1.13
CA ILE A 12 8.36 -4.04 0.54
C ILE A 12 7.61 -3.04 -0.34
N SER A 13 7.39 -1.81 0.12
CA SER A 13 6.72 -0.77 -0.66
C SER A 13 7.40 -0.49 -2.00
N LEU A 14 8.73 -0.41 -2.01
CA LEU A 14 9.51 -0.18 -3.23
C LEU A 14 9.44 -1.39 -4.17
N VAL A 15 9.52 -2.61 -3.64
CA VAL A 15 9.41 -3.83 -4.45
C VAL A 15 8.03 -3.93 -5.10
N VAL A 16 6.96 -3.68 -4.34
CA VAL A 16 5.58 -3.72 -4.88
C VAL A 16 5.38 -2.64 -5.94
N ALA A 17 5.87 -1.42 -5.71
CA ALA A 17 5.79 -0.34 -6.69
C ALA A 17 6.59 -0.66 -7.96
N PHE A 18 7.78 -1.26 -7.84
CA PHE A 18 8.57 -1.72 -8.97
C PHE A 18 7.87 -2.81 -9.78
N ILE A 19 7.24 -3.79 -9.11
CA ILE A 19 6.45 -4.83 -9.77
C ILE A 19 5.27 -4.20 -10.52
N ALA A 20 4.54 -3.27 -9.89
CA ALA A 20 3.43 -2.58 -10.53
C ALA A 20 3.88 -1.78 -11.76
N TYR A 21 5.00 -1.08 -11.68
CA TYR A 21 5.63 -0.40 -12.80
C TYR A 21 5.92 -1.37 -13.95
N PHE A 22 6.61 -2.48 -13.66
CA PHE A 22 6.94 -3.50 -14.65
C PHE A 22 5.68 -4.11 -15.28
N ILE A 23 4.62 -4.31 -14.51
CA ILE A 23 3.35 -4.84 -14.99
C ILE A 23 2.68 -3.89 -16.00
N VAL A 24 2.71 -2.58 -15.73
CA VAL A 24 2.19 -1.56 -16.65
C VAL A 24 2.99 -1.57 -17.95
N GLU A 25 4.32 -1.62 -17.86
CA GLU A 25 5.18 -1.43 -19.03
C GLU A 25 5.34 -2.69 -19.89
N LYS A 26 5.30 -3.90 -19.29
CA LYS A 26 5.60 -5.16 -20.00
C LYS A 26 4.39 -6.05 -20.28
N THR A 27 3.38 -6.02 -19.41
CA THR A 27 2.20 -6.90 -19.53
C THR A 27 0.96 -6.21 -20.09
N GLY A 28 1.01 -4.91 -20.35
CA GLY A 28 -0.11 -4.17 -20.95
C GLY A 28 -1.35 -4.09 -20.06
N VAL A 29 -1.22 -4.39 -18.76
CA VAL A 29 -2.31 -4.23 -17.80
C VAL A 29 -2.68 -2.75 -17.74
N SER A 30 -3.98 -2.47 -17.87
CA SER A 30 -4.48 -1.11 -17.81
C SER A 30 -4.12 -0.47 -16.47
N ARG A 31 -3.50 0.72 -16.52
CA ARG A 31 -3.23 1.55 -15.33
C ARG A 31 -4.48 1.74 -14.47
N LYS A 32 -5.66 1.84 -15.09
CA LYS A 32 -6.96 1.93 -14.39
C LYS A 32 -7.23 0.73 -13.49
N ALA A 33 -6.89 -0.48 -13.93
CA ALA A 33 -7.07 -1.69 -13.13
C ALA A 33 -6.18 -1.68 -11.88
N LEU A 34 -4.93 -1.22 -12.01
CA LEU A 34 -4.03 -1.08 -10.88
C LEU A 34 -4.46 0.03 -9.91
N TYR A 35 -4.97 1.15 -10.42
CA TYR A 35 -5.57 2.19 -9.58
C TYR A 35 -6.74 1.67 -8.76
N ILE A 36 -7.62 0.87 -9.36
CA ILE A 36 -8.74 0.26 -8.65
C ILE A 36 -8.21 -0.71 -7.59
N LEU A 37 -7.29 -1.61 -7.94
CA LEU A 37 -6.74 -2.61 -7.02
C LEU A 37 -6.08 -1.97 -5.80
N PHE A 38 -5.09 -1.10 -6.02
CA PHE A 38 -4.34 -0.47 -4.94
C PHE A 38 -5.16 0.61 -4.22
N GLY A 39 -6.09 1.27 -4.92
CA GLY A 39 -7.04 2.20 -4.32
C GLY A 39 -7.97 1.48 -3.34
N SER A 40 -8.55 0.34 -3.73
CA SER A 40 -9.38 -0.48 -2.86
C SER A 40 -8.60 -1.01 -1.65
N LEU A 41 -7.37 -1.51 -1.86
CA LEU A 41 -6.50 -1.95 -0.76
C LEU A 41 -6.22 -0.81 0.23
N PHE A 42 -5.93 0.39 -0.27
CA PHE A 42 -5.69 1.56 0.57
C PHE A 42 -6.93 1.94 1.38
N VAL A 43 -8.11 1.97 0.77
CA VAL A 43 -9.38 2.25 1.46
C VAL A 43 -9.67 1.20 2.53
N ILE A 44 -9.47 -0.10 2.22
CA ILE A 44 -9.61 -1.18 3.21
C ILE A 44 -8.69 -0.92 4.40
N THR A 45 -7.43 -0.54 4.17
CA THR A 45 -6.51 -0.25 5.28
C THR A 45 -6.93 0.95 6.13
N LEU A 46 -7.52 1.99 5.54
CA LEU A 46 -8.07 3.12 6.32
C LEU A 46 -9.22 2.67 7.21
N ILE A 47 -10.12 1.84 6.70
CA ILE A 47 -11.23 1.26 7.48
C ILE A 47 -10.68 0.40 8.61
N THR A 48 -9.73 -0.49 8.30
CA THR A 48 -9.11 -1.38 9.30
C THR A 48 -8.38 -0.58 10.38
N LEU A 49 -7.68 0.50 10.02
CA LEU A 49 -7.02 1.38 10.98
C LEU A 49 -8.04 2.09 11.88
N ALA A 50 -9.11 2.65 11.30
CA ALA A 50 -10.17 3.32 12.05
C ALA A 50 -10.84 2.36 13.04
N VAL A 51 -11.18 1.14 12.60
CA VAL A 51 -11.75 0.09 13.45
C VAL A 51 -10.77 -0.33 14.56
N SER A 52 -9.47 -0.47 14.25
CA SER A 52 -8.45 -0.78 15.26
C SER A 52 -8.42 0.29 16.35
N TYR A 53 -8.47 1.57 15.97
CA TYR A 53 -8.52 2.67 16.94
C TYR A 53 -9.75 2.62 17.83
N MET A 54 -10.92 2.24 17.30
CA MET A 54 -12.16 2.14 18.05
C MET A 54 -12.20 0.97 19.04
N ILE A 55 -11.56 -0.17 18.72
CA ILE A 55 -11.65 -1.40 19.52
C ILE A 55 -10.56 -1.49 20.60
N GLY A 56 -9.40 -0.85 20.42
CA GLY A 56 -8.33 -0.92 21.41
C GLY A 56 -7.03 -0.21 21.01
N GLY A 57 -7.12 0.81 20.16
CA GLY A 57 -5.97 1.55 19.67
C GLY A 57 -5.07 0.75 18.71
N TRP A 58 -3.80 1.12 18.67
CA TRP A 58 -2.79 0.51 17.81
C TRP A 58 -2.58 -0.99 18.06
N THR A 59 -2.84 -1.43 19.29
CA THR A 59 -2.62 -2.79 19.78
C THR A 59 -3.86 -3.66 19.75
N GLY A 60 -5.04 -3.10 19.49
CA GLY A 60 -6.33 -3.74 19.76
C GLY A 60 -6.48 -5.16 19.17
N LEU A 61 -5.93 -5.43 17.98
CA LEU A 61 -6.06 -6.73 17.29
C LEU A 61 -4.92 -7.04 16.30
N GLY A 62 -3.76 -6.36 16.38
CA GLY A 62 -2.74 -6.39 15.31
C GLY A 62 -3.18 -5.75 13.98
N LEU A 63 -4.45 -5.36 13.87
CA LEU A 63 -5.06 -4.70 12.73
C LEU A 63 -4.42 -3.34 12.41
N GLY A 64 -4.03 -2.57 13.43
CA GLY A 64 -3.28 -1.33 13.24
C GLY A 64 -1.94 -1.56 12.53
N VAL A 65 -1.19 -2.58 12.94
CA VAL A 65 0.09 -2.93 12.30
C VAL A 65 -0.14 -3.46 10.88
N TRP A 66 -1.15 -4.31 10.70
CA TRP A 66 -1.53 -4.85 9.39
C TRP A 66 -1.90 -3.75 8.39
N SER A 67 -2.59 -2.71 8.87
CA SER A 67 -2.96 -1.56 8.02
C SER A 67 -1.76 -0.81 7.45
N ILE A 68 -0.61 -0.83 8.13
CA ILE A 68 0.63 -0.20 7.63
C ILE A 68 1.29 -1.07 6.57
N TYR A 69 1.32 -2.39 6.80
CA TYR A 69 1.94 -3.34 5.89
C TYR A 69 1.26 -3.40 4.52
N ILE A 70 -0.03 -3.08 4.46
CA ILE A 70 -0.77 -3.02 3.20
C ILE A 70 -0.92 -1.57 2.73
N GLY A 71 -1.15 -0.64 3.66
CA GLY A 71 -1.43 0.75 3.35
C GLY A 71 -0.22 1.49 2.79
N ALA A 72 0.97 1.29 3.36
CA ALA A 72 2.18 1.94 2.87
C ALA A 72 2.56 1.46 1.46
N PRO A 73 2.62 0.15 1.14
CA PRO A 73 2.87 -0.30 -0.22
C PRO A 73 1.78 0.14 -1.21
N SER A 74 0.51 0.12 -0.81
CA SER A 74 -0.60 0.57 -1.66
C SER A 74 -0.47 2.05 -2.00
N LEU A 75 -0.19 2.90 -1.00
CA LEU A 75 0.01 4.33 -1.20
C LEU A 75 1.24 4.61 -2.07
N THR A 76 2.37 3.97 -1.80
CA THR A 76 3.59 4.11 -2.61
C THR A 76 3.33 3.72 -4.07
N THR A 77 2.56 2.66 -4.30
CA THR A 77 2.23 2.20 -5.66
C THR A 77 1.29 3.16 -6.37
N LEU A 78 0.29 3.71 -5.67
CA LEU A 78 -0.59 4.75 -6.23
C LEU A 78 0.17 6.02 -6.61
N ILE A 79 1.12 6.45 -5.77
CA ILE A 79 1.99 7.59 -6.06
C ILE A 79 2.83 7.31 -7.31
N LEU A 80 3.44 6.14 -7.40
CA LEU A 80 4.22 5.75 -8.58
C LEU A 80 3.36 5.76 -9.85
N LEU A 81 2.17 5.13 -9.82
CA LEU A 81 1.26 5.15 -10.97
C LEU A 81 0.92 6.57 -11.40
N LYS A 82 0.75 7.49 -10.45
CA LYS A 82 0.47 8.89 -10.73
C LYS A 82 1.67 9.63 -11.35
N MET A 83 2.88 9.39 -10.85
CA MET A 83 4.09 9.99 -11.40
C MET A 83 4.37 9.53 -12.83
N THR A 84 4.09 8.26 -13.12
CA THR A 84 4.31 7.67 -14.46
C THR A 84 3.16 7.92 -15.44
N GLU A 85 2.12 8.66 -15.03
CA GLU A 85 0.95 8.87 -15.88
C GLU A 85 1.28 9.67 -17.15
N ASN A 86 2.27 10.57 -17.07
CA ASN A 86 2.67 11.49 -18.13
C ASN A 86 4.02 11.14 -18.81
N SER A 87 4.62 10.00 -18.46
CA SER A 87 5.79 9.44 -19.15
C SER A 87 5.34 8.42 -20.18
#